data_AF-A0A0Q9TX88-F1
#
_entry.id   AF-A0A0Q9TX88-F1
#
_cell.length_a   1.000
_cell.length_b   1.000
_cell.length_c   1.000
_cell.angle_alpha   90.00
_cell.angle_beta   90.00
_cell.angle_gamma   90.00
#
_symmetry.space_group_name_H-M   'P 1'
#
loop_
_entity.id
_entity.type
_entity.pdbx_description
1 polymer ?
#
loop_
_entity_poly.entity_id
_entity_poly.type
_entity_poly.pdbx_seq_one_letter_code
_entity_poly.pdbx_strand_id
1 'polypeptide(L)'
;MSQPKPVHERIVRFWWVQLPFRACRFSKKLPYTFLDGLYLAAWPTVAAWAPLLALLAGLVIGWWHPGFENVLSESLVMLMIAVIVGTSSANLGLLFIVGFSFGDFFLHHTNWTQVGWRRNEGVFEHVIKVRIPLLIEYGLLYMLVVKIPMVTKALSAQLRVPFLPLKASFSVAAALYVVLTGIFVYFWTQTVPVLIRPVFTWVSTNPPAKATVPLQHYEWVIIFVAIVIAVVRMLLQGMTAFHSELGKPLEELERELRDLPPVESLEDLLNPWFLTAFAALWSILLIAGVYKSWIDPVLIGALIFVLLAVRRQLIPVPLGVWPKLMDKIPMLIRLVFGFILIKIISSAILVHMMRTTDTFRPLLLMTAVSMLIIFLLTPQLPVVQSKEGEPLK
;
A
#
# COMPACT_ATOMS: atom_id res chain seq x y z
N MET A 1 38.96 -23.03 3.11
CA MET A 1 38.71 -21.70 2.53
C MET A 1 37.66 -21.86 1.44
N SER A 2 36.45 -21.34 1.63
CA SER A 2 35.40 -21.39 0.61
C SER A 2 35.80 -20.49 -0.56
N GLN A 3 35.66 -20.99 -1.79
CA GLN A 3 35.89 -20.15 -2.97
C GLN A 3 34.94 -18.92 -2.93
N PRO A 4 35.43 -17.74 -3.36
CA PRO A 4 34.61 -16.55 -3.36
C PRO A 4 33.37 -16.76 -4.23
N LYS A 5 32.18 -16.64 -3.64
CA LYS A 5 30.92 -16.69 -4.37
C LYS A 5 30.92 -15.66 -5.52
N PRO A 6 30.39 -16.03 -6.71
CA PRO A 6 30.32 -15.12 -7.85
C PRO A 6 29.57 -13.83 -7.47
N VAL A 7 29.97 -12.70 -8.08
CA VAL A 7 29.42 -11.36 -7.80
C VAL A 7 27.89 -11.35 -7.84
N HIS A 8 27.34 -12.09 -8.81
CA HIS A 8 25.91 -12.26 -9.00
C HIS A 8 25.18 -12.79 -7.75
N GLU A 9 25.70 -13.83 -7.11
CA GLU A 9 25.11 -14.39 -5.88
C GLU A 9 25.15 -13.41 -4.71
N ARG A 10 26.19 -12.58 -4.63
CA ARG A 10 26.31 -11.57 -3.58
C ARG A 10 25.22 -10.50 -3.73
N ILE A 11 24.94 -10.08 -4.97
CA ILE A 11 23.88 -9.11 -5.26
C ILE A 11 22.51 -9.70 -4.94
N VAL A 12 22.23 -10.94 -5.35
CA VAL A 12 20.96 -11.63 -4.99
C VAL A 12 20.81 -11.70 -3.47
N ARG A 13 21.84 -12.15 -2.74
CA ARG A 13 21.81 -12.23 -1.27
C ARG A 13 21.60 -10.88 -0.61
N PHE A 14 22.20 -9.82 -1.15
CA PHE A 14 22.00 -8.47 -0.65
C PHE A 14 20.51 -8.08 -0.69
N TRP A 15 19.86 -8.23 -1.85
CA TRP A 15 18.46 -7.84 -2.04
C TRP A 15 17.46 -8.73 -1.31
N TRP A 16 17.68 -10.04 -1.30
CA TRP A 16 16.67 -11.02 -0.87
C TRP A 16 16.90 -11.58 0.53
N VAL A 17 18.07 -11.34 1.15
CA VAL A 17 18.38 -11.77 2.52
C VAL A 17 18.75 -10.58 3.39
N GLN A 18 19.82 -9.87 3.05
CA GLN A 18 20.41 -8.85 3.93
C GLN A 18 19.50 -7.63 4.07
N LEU A 19 18.91 -7.16 2.97
CA LEU A 19 18.03 -5.99 2.98
C LEU A 19 16.72 -6.26 3.75
N PRO A 20 15.96 -7.36 3.51
CA PRO A 20 14.81 -7.70 4.34
C PRO A 20 15.17 -7.85 5.83
N PHE A 21 16.32 -8.46 6.15
CA PHE A 21 16.77 -8.59 7.52
C PHE A 21 17.06 -7.25 8.19
N ARG A 22 17.74 -6.33 7.48
CA ARG A 22 17.94 -4.95 7.97
C ARG A 22 16.62 -4.20 8.08
N ALA A 23 15.68 -4.45 7.16
CA ALA A 23 14.34 -3.88 7.18
C ALA A 23 13.53 -4.31 8.42
N CYS A 24 13.78 -5.50 8.98
CA CYS A 24 13.16 -5.94 10.24
C CYS A 24 13.41 -4.94 11.39
N ARG A 25 14.56 -4.26 11.40
CA ARG A 25 14.90 -3.26 12.41
C ARG A 25 13.98 -2.05 12.38
N PHE A 26 13.36 -1.74 11.25
CA PHE A 26 12.50 -0.54 11.15
C PHE A 26 11.03 -0.85 11.39
N SER A 27 10.53 -1.97 10.85
CA SER A 27 9.15 -2.41 11.07
C SER A 27 9.03 -3.91 10.83
N LYS A 28 8.17 -4.58 11.60
CA LYS A 28 7.86 -6.01 11.41
C LYS A 28 7.21 -6.30 10.07
N LYS A 29 6.58 -5.32 9.43
CA LYS A 29 5.84 -5.49 8.17
C LYS A 29 6.71 -5.33 6.93
N LEU A 30 7.80 -4.57 7.05
CA LEU A 30 8.68 -4.21 5.94
C LEU A 30 9.36 -5.44 5.31
N PRO A 31 9.83 -6.45 6.07
CA PRO A 31 10.42 -7.67 5.50
C PRO A 31 9.46 -8.41 4.57
N TYR A 32 8.18 -8.52 4.93
CA TYR A 32 7.18 -9.16 4.06
C TYR A 32 7.01 -8.45 2.71
N THR A 33 7.26 -7.13 2.67
CA THR A 33 7.24 -6.36 1.43
C THR A 33 8.47 -6.68 0.58
N PHE A 34 9.66 -6.72 1.20
CA PHE A 34 10.90 -7.09 0.51
C PHE A 34 10.92 -8.54 0.02
N LEU A 35 10.29 -9.46 0.77
CA LEU A 35 10.13 -10.85 0.39
C LEU A 35 9.03 -11.07 -0.65
N ASP A 36 8.19 -10.07 -0.91
CA ASP A 36 7.24 -10.16 -2.00
C ASP A 36 7.95 -10.03 -3.35
N GLY A 37 8.00 -11.13 -4.11
CA GLY A 37 8.80 -11.24 -5.31
C GLY A 37 9.91 -12.28 -5.23
N LEU A 38 10.02 -13.01 -4.11
CA LEU A 38 11.06 -14.03 -3.93
C LEU A 38 11.06 -15.10 -5.04
N TYR A 39 9.93 -15.31 -5.72
CA TYR A 39 9.85 -16.16 -6.92
C TYR A 39 10.81 -15.72 -8.05
N LEU A 40 11.21 -14.45 -8.10
CA LEU A 40 12.21 -13.95 -9.05
C LEU A 40 13.59 -14.59 -8.83
N ALA A 41 13.88 -15.13 -7.64
CA ALA A 41 15.12 -15.84 -7.35
C ALA A 41 15.33 -17.08 -8.22
N ALA A 42 14.27 -17.62 -8.84
CA ALA A 42 14.37 -18.69 -9.84
C ALA A 42 15.08 -18.24 -11.13
N TRP A 43 15.15 -16.92 -11.39
CA TRP A 43 15.91 -16.33 -12.49
C TRP A 43 16.99 -15.41 -11.92
N PRO A 44 18.20 -15.93 -11.64
CA PRO A 44 19.23 -15.20 -10.92
C PRO A 44 19.48 -13.80 -11.50
N THR A 45 19.66 -13.69 -12.82
CA THR A 45 19.93 -12.40 -13.49
C THR A 45 18.85 -11.36 -13.20
N VAL A 46 17.58 -11.77 -13.21
CA VAL A 46 16.45 -10.89 -12.90
C VAL A 46 16.46 -10.53 -11.41
N ALA A 47 16.66 -11.51 -10.53
CA ALA A 47 16.73 -11.30 -9.08
C ALA A 47 17.85 -10.34 -8.66
N ALA A 48 18.98 -10.33 -9.39
CA ALA A 48 20.10 -9.44 -9.11
C ALA A 48 19.84 -8.00 -9.57
N TRP A 49 19.31 -7.82 -10.79
CA TRP A 49 19.26 -6.51 -11.44
C TRP A 49 17.90 -5.81 -11.37
N ALA A 50 16.79 -6.55 -11.31
CA ALA A 50 15.46 -5.93 -11.28
C ALA A 50 15.24 -4.94 -10.12
N PRO A 51 15.68 -5.22 -8.87
CA PRO A 51 15.58 -4.26 -7.77
C PRO A 51 16.29 -2.93 -8.05
N LEU A 52 17.50 -3.00 -8.60
CA LEU A 52 18.29 -1.81 -8.96
C LEU A 52 17.66 -1.06 -10.14
N LEU A 53 17.20 -1.77 -11.17
CA LEU A 53 16.54 -1.16 -12.31
C LEU A 53 15.22 -0.48 -11.90
N ALA A 54 14.45 -1.08 -11.00
CA ALA A 54 13.24 -0.46 -10.45
C ALA A 54 13.56 0.84 -9.71
N LEU A 55 14.59 0.83 -8.85
CA LEU A 55 15.05 2.03 -8.13
C LEU A 55 15.51 3.14 -9.08
N LEU A 56 16.33 2.80 -10.08
CA LEU A 56 16.85 3.75 -11.06
C LEU A 56 15.74 4.29 -11.98
N ALA A 57 14.82 3.43 -12.41
CA ALA A 57 13.67 3.85 -13.21
C ALA A 57 12.79 4.83 -12.43
N GLY A 58 12.50 4.52 -11.16
CA GLY A 58 11.80 5.44 -10.26
C GLY A 58 12.51 6.79 -10.18
N LEU A 59 13.83 6.76 -9.89
CA LEU A 59 14.66 7.96 -9.76
C LEU A 59 14.64 8.84 -11.02
N VAL A 60 14.84 8.24 -12.20
CA VAL A 60 14.85 8.96 -13.48
C VAL A 60 13.48 9.55 -13.78
N ILE A 61 12.39 8.80 -13.57
CA ILE A 61 11.03 9.29 -13.80
C ILE A 61 10.69 10.43 -12.84
N GLY A 62 11.01 10.27 -11.55
CA GLY A 62 10.79 11.30 -10.54
C GLY A 62 11.61 12.56 -10.80
N TRP A 63 12.81 12.43 -11.37
CA TRP A 63 13.63 13.60 -11.72
C TRP A 63 13.15 14.31 -12.99
N TRP A 64 12.84 13.57 -14.07
CA TRP A 64 12.56 14.15 -15.39
C TRP A 64 11.09 14.44 -15.67
N HIS A 65 10.16 13.86 -14.91
CA HIS A 65 8.71 13.97 -15.11
C HIS A 65 8.24 13.70 -16.56
N PRO A 66 8.52 12.51 -17.11
CA PRO A 66 8.11 12.21 -18.48
C PRO A 66 6.58 12.17 -18.61
N GLY A 67 6.03 13.21 -19.24
CA GLY A 67 4.61 13.32 -19.59
C GLY A 67 3.71 13.86 -18.47
N PHE A 68 4.26 14.45 -17.41
CA PHE A 68 3.50 15.17 -16.39
C PHE A 68 4.23 16.45 -15.96
N GLU A 69 3.50 17.41 -15.41
CA GLU A 69 4.02 18.71 -14.97
C GLU A 69 3.87 18.88 -13.45
N ASN A 70 2.76 18.39 -12.87
CA ASN A 70 2.45 18.65 -11.45
C ASN A 70 2.34 17.38 -10.62
N VAL A 71 1.67 16.37 -11.17
CA VAL A 71 1.35 15.13 -10.43
C VAL A 71 1.43 13.92 -11.35
N LEU A 72 1.83 12.79 -10.80
CA LEU A 72 1.98 11.52 -11.51
C LEU A 72 0.72 11.05 -12.25
N SER A 73 -0.46 11.48 -11.81
CA SER A 73 -1.72 11.05 -12.43
C SER A 73 -1.97 11.71 -13.79
N GLU A 74 -1.18 12.72 -14.16
CA GLU A 74 -1.20 13.33 -15.49
C GLU A 74 -0.60 12.41 -16.58
N SER A 75 0.30 11.50 -16.21
CA SER A 75 1.00 10.62 -17.16
C SER A 75 0.47 9.19 -17.09
N LEU A 76 -0.38 8.82 -18.05
CA LEU A 76 -0.88 7.43 -18.18
C LEU A 76 0.26 6.42 -18.33
N VAL A 77 1.33 6.78 -19.06
CA VAL A 77 2.49 5.92 -19.27
C VAL A 77 3.22 5.65 -17.97
N MET A 78 3.43 6.68 -17.15
CA MET A 78 4.03 6.54 -15.82
C MET A 78 3.18 5.61 -14.94
N LEU A 79 1.85 5.79 -14.92
CA LEU A 79 0.93 4.93 -14.16
C LEU A 79 1.00 3.47 -14.62
N MET A 80 1.07 3.21 -15.93
CA MET A 80 1.23 1.85 -16.45
C MET A 80 2.55 1.22 -16.00
N ILE A 81 3.67 1.96 -16.07
CA ILE A 81 4.99 1.48 -15.59
C ILE A 81 4.91 1.16 -14.10
N ALA A 82 4.35 2.05 -13.29
CA ALA A 82 4.17 1.85 -11.85
C ALA A 82 3.36 0.59 -11.54
N VAL A 83 2.24 0.38 -12.25
CA VAL A 83 1.41 -0.83 -12.12
C VAL A 83 2.18 -2.09 -12.52
N ILE A 84 2.93 -2.05 -13.63
CA ILE A 84 3.73 -3.20 -14.07
C ILE A 84 4.76 -3.58 -13.01
N VAL A 85 5.52 -2.61 -12.52
CA VAL A 85 6.59 -2.84 -11.53
C VAL A 85 5.99 -3.32 -10.20
N GLY A 86 5.00 -2.61 -9.67
CA GLY A 86 4.40 -2.94 -8.37
C GLY A 86 3.61 -4.25 -8.38
N THR A 87 2.81 -4.50 -9.42
CA THR A 87 2.04 -5.75 -9.51
C THR A 87 2.94 -6.96 -9.67
N SER A 88 4.08 -6.83 -10.35
CA SER A 88 5.09 -7.89 -10.45
C SER A 88 5.66 -8.28 -9.09
N SER A 89 5.99 -7.30 -8.24
CA SER A 89 6.53 -7.54 -6.90
C SER A 89 6.42 -6.27 -6.05
N ALA A 90 5.91 -6.40 -4.82
CA ALA A 90 5.84 -5.26 -3.91
C ALA A 90 7.23 -4.75 -3.49
N ASN A 91 8.26 -5.59 -3.52
CA ASN A 91 9.66 -5.18 -3.35
C ASN A 91 10.10 -4.24 -4.48
N LEU A 92 9.88 -4.62 -5.74
CA LEU A 92 10.20 -3.77 -6.89
C LEU A 92 9.39 -2.46 -6.85
N GLY A 93 8.11 -2.54 -6.51
CA GLY A 93 7.27 -1.36 -6.30
C GLY A 93 7.81 -0.43 -5.21
N LEU A 94 8.26 -0.98 -4.07
CA LEU A 94 8.85 -0.22 -2.96
C LEU A 94 10.14 0.50 -3.38
N LEU A 95 11.02 -0.19 -4.11
CA LEU A 95 12.26 0.43 -4.59
C LEU A 95 11.99 1.48 -5.66
N PHE A 96 11.03 1.23 -6.56
CA PHE A 96 10.57 2.21 -7.55
C PHE A 96 10.07 3.49 -6.89
N ILE A 97 9.19 3.39 -5.90
CA ILE A 97 8.70 4.59 -5.21
C ILE A 97 9.79 5.30 -4.42
N VAL A 98 10.70 4.59 -3.76
CA VAL A 98 11.83 5.23 -3.06
C VAL A 98 12.68 6.04 -4.04
N GLY A 99 12.97 5.48 -5.22
CA GLY A 99 13.66 6.19 -6.29
C GLY A 99 12.85 7.40 -6.78
N PHE A 100 11.57 7.20 -7.09
CA PHE A 100 10.67 8.24 -7.56
C PHE A 100 10.57 9.40 -6.59
N SER A 101 10.26 9.13 -5.33
CA SER A 101 10.16 10.14 -4.29
C SER A 101 11.49 10.85 -4.06
N PHE A 102 12.63 10.17 -4.15
CA PHE A 102 13.92 10.85 -4.05
C PHE A 102 14.19 11.78 -5.25
N GLY A 103 13.97 11.29 -6.47
CA GLY A 103 14.15 12.07 -7.70
C GLY A 103 13.24 13.30 -7.75
N ASP A 104 11.96 13.10 -7.44
CA ASP A 104 10.96 14.16 -7.45
C ASP A 104 11.21 15.19 -6.34
N PHE A 105 11.37 14.71 -5.10
CA PHE A 105 11.51 15.58 -3.96
C PHE A 105 12.83 16.37 -3.97
N PHE A 106 13.95 15.75 -4.34
CA PHE A 106 15.27 16.38 -4.24
C PHE A 106 15.84 16.90 -5.56
N LEU A 107 15.61 16.22 -6.70
CA LEU A 107 16.28 16.53 -7.97
C LEU A 107 15.42 17.37 -8.92
N HIS A 108 14.13 17.08 -9.03
CA HIS A 108 13.24 17.84 -9.90
C HIS A 108 13.01 19.24 -9.33
N HIS A 109 12.58 19.32 -8.08
CA HIS A 109 12.36 20.59 -7.38
C HIS A 109 13.64 21.10 -6.70
N THR A 110 14.76 21.15 -7.42
CA THR A 110 16.05 21.71 -6.92
C THR A 110 15.97 23.21 -6.60
N ASN A 111 14.95 23.88 -7.14
CA ASN A 111 14.61 25.27 -6.88
C ASN A 111 13.95 25.48 -5.50
N TRP A 112 14.52 24.89 -4.44
CA TRP A 112 14.18 25.14 -3.03
C TRP A 112 14.15 26.64 -2.68
N THR A 113 14.86 27.45 -3.48
CA THR A 113 15.03 28.89 -3.31
C THR A 113 14.28 29.75 -4.34
N GLN A 114 13.81 29.21 -5.48
CA GLN A 114 13.37 30.05 -6.61
C GLN A 114 11.84 30.19 -6.77
N VAL A 115 11.02 29.22 -6.36
CA VAL A 115 9.55 29.31 -6.54
C VAL A 115 8.86 30.20 -5.49
N GLY A 116 9.56 30.53 -4.41
CA GLY A 116 9.05 31.34 -3.29
C GLY A 116 9.73 32.69 -3.08
N TRP A 117 10.72 33.09 -3.91
CA TRP A 117 11.29 34.44 -3.78
C TRP A 117 10.42 35.54 -4.41
N ARG A 118 9.10 35.36 -4.35
CA ARG A 118 8.15 36.48 -4.25
C ARG A 118 8.35 37.17 -2.89
N ARG A 119 9.54 37.78 -2.70
CA ARG A 119 10.09 38.58 -1.58
C ARG A 119 9.77 38.25 -0.10
N ASN A 120 8.69 37.54 0.28
CA ASN A 120 8.21 37.43 1.66
C ASN A 120 7.73 36.02 2.10
N GLU A 121 7.64 35.00 1.23
CA GLU A 121 7.23 33.65 1.67
C GLU A 121 8.43 32.93 2.31
N GLY A 122 8.31 32.55 3.59
CA GLY A 122 9.37 31.88 4.33
C GLY A 122 9.55 30.41 3.93
N VAL A 123 10.71 29.82 4.22
CA VAL A 123 11.03 28.39 3.97
C VAL A 123 9.93 27.47 4.53
N PHE A 124 9.38 27.82 5.69
CA PHE A 124 8.32 27.08 6.35
C PHE A 124 7.02 27.01 5.52
N GLU A 125 6.63 28.12 4.91
CA GLU A 125 5.43 28.19 4.07
C GLU A 125 5.61 27.36 2.80
N HIS A 126 6.80 27.36 2.21
CA HIS A 126 7.13 26.51 1.07
C HIS A 126 7.08 25.02 1.41
N VAL A 127 7.66 24.61 2.55
CA VAL A 127 7.61 23.21 3.00
C VAL A 127 6.17 22.78 3.21
N ILE A 128 5.35 23.60 3.87
CA ILE A 128 3.95 23.26 4.12
C ILE A 128 3.15 23.21 2.84
N LYS A 129 3.20 24.25 1.99
CA LYS A 129 2.33 24.37 0.82
C LYS A 129 2.73 23.46 -0.34
N VAL A 130 4.03 23.18 -0.50
CA VAL A 130 4.55 22.44 -1.66
C VAL A 130 5.00 21.04 -1.27
N ARG A 131 5.79 20.89 -0.21
CA ARG A 131 6.48 19.60 0.08
C ARG A 131 5.61 18.60 0.80
N ILE A 132 4.84 19.02 1.80
CA ILE A 132 3.94 18.11 2.52
C ILE A 132 2.89 17.49 1.58
N PRO A 133 2.26 18.23 0.66
CA PRO A 133 1.30 17.62 -0.25
C PRO A 133 1.90 16.62 -1.23
N LEU A 134 3.16 16.78 -1.66
CA LEU A 134 3.83 15.75 -2.47
C LEU A 134 3.91 14.40 -1.75
N LEU A 135 3.98 14.39 -0.42
CA LEU A 135 3.92 13.14 0.34
C LEU A 135 2.58 12.42 0.13
N ILE A 136 1.47 13.14 -0.08
CA ILE A 136 0.15 12.55 -0.39
C ILE A 136 0.24 11.78 -1.70
N GLU A 137 0.82 12.39 -2.74
CA GLU A 137 1.04 11.76 -4.03
C GLU A 137 1.89 10.48 -3.89
N TYR A 138 3.00 10.54 -3.16
CA TYR A 138 3.81 9.34 -2.89
C TYR A 138 3.01 8.29 -2.12
N GLY A 139 2.19 8.71 -1.15
CA GLY A 139 1.28 7.81 -0.43
C GLY A 139 0.31 7.10 -1.38
N LEU A 140 -0.27 7.81 -2.35
CA LEU A 140 -1.17 7.23 -3.36
C LEU A 140 -0.43 6.26 -4.27
N LEU A 141 0.77 6.62 -4.75
CA LEU A 141 1.61 5.73 -5.54
C LEU A 141 2.00 4.48 -4.75
N TYR A 142 2.36 4.63 -3.48
CA TYR A 142 2.70 3.53 -2.57
C TYR A 142 1.52 2.57 -2.41
N MET A 143 0.29 3.11 -2.32
CA MET A 143 -0.90 2.27 -2.27
C MET A 143 -1.01 1.40 -3.53
N LEU A 144 -0.81 1.99 -4.72
CA LEU A 144 -0.89 1.30 -6.00
C LEU A 144 0.19 0.22 -6.14
N VAL A 145 1.46 0.58 -5.91
CA VAL A 145 2.60 -0.28 -6.27
C VAL A 145 3.03 -1.23 -5.17
N VAL A 146 2.64 -0.98 -3.91
CA VAL A 146 3.02 -1.83 -2.76
C VAL A 146 1.82 -2.40 -2.05
N LYS A 147 0.87 -1.57 -1.62
CA LYS A 147 -0.22 -2.05 -0.74
C LYS A 147 -1.19 -2.97 -1.46
N ILE A 148 -1.59 -2.66 -2.69
CA ILE A 148 -2.52 -3.51 -3.43
C ILE A 148 -1.96 -4.93 -3.61
N PRO A 149 -0.75 -5.16 -4.16
CA PRO A 149 -0.18 -6.51 -4.27
C PRO A 149 -0.08 -7.25 -2.93
N MET A 150 0.34 -6.55 -1.87
CA MET A 150 0.47 -7.12 -0.53
C MET A 150 -0.87 -7.54 0.08
N VAL A 151 -1.89 -6.67 -0.01
CA VAL A 151 -3.24 -6.94 0.52
C VAL A 151 -3.89 -8.06 -0.29
N THR A 152 -3.78 -8.04 -1.62
CA THR A 152 -4.27 -9.11 -2.48
C THR A 152 -3.66 -10.45 -2.10
N LYS A 153 -2.33 -10.53 -1.96
CA LYS A 153 -1.63 -11.76 -1.55
C LYS A 153 -2.11 -12.25 -0.18
N ALA A 154 -2.23 -11.35 0.79
CA ALA A 154 -2.69 -11.68 2.12
C ALA A 154 -4.13 -12.22 2.13
N LEU A 155 -5.04 -11.62 1.36
CA LEU A 155 -6.42 -12.08 1.23
C LEU A 155 -6.52 -13.42 0.50
N SER A 156 -5.77 -13.60 -0.59
CA SER A 156 -5.72 -14.88 -1.31
C SER A 156 -5.15 -16.01 -0.45
N ALA A 157 -4.16 -15.73 0.39
CA ALA A 157 -3.58 -16.73 1.29
C ALA A 157 -4.54 -17.21 2.39
N GLN A 158 -5.49 -16.36 2.81
CA GLN A 158 -6.49 -16.71 3.84
C GLN A 158 -7.58 -17.65 3.32
N LEU A 159 -7.78 -17.72 2.00
CA LEU A 159 -8.79 -18.57 1.36
C LEU A 159 -8.24 -19.93 0.95
N ARG A 160 -7.13 -20.37 1.55
CA ARG A 160 -6.63 -21.74 1.37
C ARG A 160 -7.70 -22.72 1.82
N VAL A 161 -8.25 -23.44 0.84
CA VAL A 161 -9.27 -24.44 1.05
C VAL A 161 -8.59 -25.76 1.44
N PRO A 162 -8.71 -26.24 2.68
CA PRO A 162 -7.90 -27.36 3.18
C PRO A 162 -8.20 -28.69 2.49
N PHE A 163 -9.38 -28.82 1.86
CA PHE A 163 -9.81 -30.05 1.20
C PHE A 163 -9.43 -30.13 -0.29
N LEU A 164 -8.87 -29.07 -0.88
CA LEU A 164 -8.49 -29.08 -2.30
C LEU A 164 -7.05 -29.58 -2.49
N PRO A 165 -6.75 -30.35 -3.56
CA PRO A 165 -5.38 -30.71 -3.89
C PRO A 165 -4.55 -29.45 -4.19
N LEU A 166 -3.24 -29.52 -3.96
CA LEU A 166 -2.32 -28.37 -4.06
C LEU A 166 -2.48 -27.60 -5.38
N LYS A 167 -2.60 -28.30 -6.51
CA LYS A 167 -2.80 -27.68 -7.84
C LYS A 167 -4.12 -26.90 -7.94
N ALA A 168 -5.22 -27.48 -7.47
CA ALA A 168 -6.53 -26.81 -7.49
C ALA A 168 -6.55 -25.62 -6.51
N SER A 169 -6.00 -25.80 -5.32
CA SER A 169 -5.86 -24.73 -4.31
C SER A 169 -5.02 -23.56 -4.85
N PHE A 170 -3.92 -23.84 -5.54
CA PHE A 170 -3.11 -22.84 -6.23
C PHE A 170 -3.90 -22.11 -7.33
N SER A 171 -4.61 -22.85 -8.20
CA SER A 171 -5.42 -22.24 -9.26
C SER A 171 -6.51 -21.31 -8.71
N VAL A 172 -7.19 -21.71 -7.63
CA VAL A 172 -8.19 -20.88 -6.95
C VAL A 172 -7.54 -19.62 -6.37
N ALA A 173 -6.40 -19.76 -5.68
CA ALA A 173 -5.67 -18.63 -5.13
C ALA A 173 -5.14 -17.68 -6.21
N ALA A 174 -4.70 -18.21 -7.36
CA ALA A 174 -4.26 -17.43 -8.52
C ALA A 174 -5.40 -16.66 -9.18
N ALA A 175 -6.53 -17.32 -9.45
CA ALA A 175 -7.71 -16.66 -9.99
C ALA A 175 -8.20 -15.54 -9.06
N LEU A 176 -8.25 -15.83 -7.75
CA LEU A 176 -8.63 -14.84 -6.75
C LEU A 176 -7.64 -13.68 -6.67
N TYR A 177 -6.33 -13.94 -6.74
CA TYR A 177 -5.31 -12.90 -6.76
C TYR A 177 -5.52 -11.93 -7.93
N VAL A 178 -5.72 -12.46 -9.14
CA VAL A 178 -5.96 -11.66 -10.35
C VAL A 178 -7.22 -10.80 -10.22
N VAL A 179 -8.33 -11.39 -9.77
CA VAL A 179 -9.61 -10.69 -9.59
C VAL A 179 -9.49 -9.58 -8.54
N LEU A 180 -8.90 -9.87 -7.39
CA LEU A 180 -8.72 -8.90 -6.31
C LEU A 180 -7.79 -7.75 -6.70
N THR A 181 -6.71 -8.02 -7.44
CA THR A 181 -5.84 -6.96 -7.98
C THR A 181 -6.63 -6.03 -8.91
N GLY A 182 -7.42 -6.57 -9.83
CA GLY A 182 -8.28 -5.76 -10.71
C GLY A 182 -9.27 -4.88 -9.92
N ILE A 183 -9.94 -5.46 -8.92
CA ILE A 183 -10.90 -4.73 -8.06
C ILE A 183 -10.22 -3.61 -7.27
N PHE A 184 -9.06 -3.89 -6.66
CA PHE A 184 -8.37 -2.86 -5.87
C PHE A 184 -7.77 -1.75 -6.72
N VAL A 185 -7.24 -2.07 -7.91
CA VAL A 185 -6.76 -1.04 -8.86
C VAL A 185 -7.93 -0.19 -9.35
N TYR A 186 -9.09 -0.80 -9.64
CA TYR A 186 -10.31 -0.05 -9.94
C TYR A 186 -10.66 0.92 -8.80
N PHE A 187 -10.75 0.45 -7.56
CA PHE A 187 -11.03 1.34 -6.42
C PHE A 187 -9.98 2.43 -6.24
N TRP A 188 -8.71 2.13 -6.49
CA TRP A 188 -7.66 3.13 -6.50
C TRP A 188 -7.91 4.21 -7.58
N THR A 189 -8.22 3.82 -8.82
CA THR A 189 -8.52 4.78 -9.90
C THR A 189 -9.73 5.67 -9.60
N GLN A 190 -10.74 5.15 -8.88
CA GLN A 190 -11.89 5.94 -8.44
C GLN A 190 -11.55 6.91 -7.29
N THR A 191 -10.61 6.53 -6.43
CA THR A 191 -10.33 7.25 -5.19
C THR A 191 -9.30 8.36 -5.39
N VAL A 192 -8.30 8.15 -6.24
CA VAL A 192 -7.17 9.07 -6.45
C VAL A 192 -7.58 10.47 -6.92
N PRO A 193 -8.51 10.67 -7.87
CA PRO A 193 -8.91 12.01 -8.30
C PRO A 193 -9.46 12.87 -7.15
N VAL A 194 -10.02 12.24 -6.11
CA VAL A 194 -10.48 12.91 -4.90
C VAL A 194 -9.31 13.17 -3.96
N LEU A 195 -8.50 12.14 -3.67
CA LEU A 195 -7.40 12.23 -2.70
C LEU A 195 -6.20 13.05 -3.17
N ILE A 196 -6.06 13.33 -4.47
CA ILE A 196 -4.97 14.16 -4.99
C ILE A 196 -5.28 15.66 -4.94
N ARG A 197 -6.55 16.05 -4.73
CA ARG A 197 -6.96 17.47 -4.61
C ARG A 197 -6.17 18.28 -3.58
N PRO A 198 -5.81 17.76 -2.39
CA PRO A 198 -5.01 18.51 -1.43
C PRO A 198 -3.69 19.04 -1.99
N VAL A 199 -3.09 18.36 -2.97
CA VAL A 199 -1.88 18.82 -3.66
C VAL A 199 -2.09 20.19 -4.31
N PHE A 200 -3.26 20.41 -4.91
CA PHE A 200 -3.60 21.65 -5.59
C PHE A 200 -4.21 22.70 -4.68
N THR A 201 -5.10 22.28 -3.76
CA THR A 201 -5.81 23.24 -2.89
C THR A 201 -4.90 23.91 -1.88
N TRP A 202 -3.83 23.24 -1.43
CA TRP A 202 -2.86 23.83 -0.50
C TRP A 202 -2.04 24.97 -1.13
N VAL A 203 -1.83 24.93 -2.44
CA VAL A 203 -1.22 26.03 -3.22
C VAL A 203 -2.27 26.97 -3.82
N SER A 204 -3.53 26.88 -3.38
CA SER A 204 -4.67 27.70 -3.87
C SER A 204 -4.92 27.58 -5.38
N THR A 205 -4.66 26.40 -5.96
CA THR A 205 -4.95 26.09 -7.36
C THR A 205 -6.04 25.03 -7.46
N ASN A 206 -6.70 24.98 -8.62
CA ASN A 206 -7.62 23.89 -8.95
C ASN A 206 -6.86 22.79 -9.69
N PRO A 207 -7.20 21.51 -9.48
CA PRO A 207 -6.58 20.42 -10.22
C PRO A 207 -6.83 20.61 -11.73
N PRO A 208 -5.78 20.60 -12.58
CA PRO A 208 -5.94 20.70 -14.01
C PRO A 208 -6.66 19.44 -14.54
N ALA A 209 -7.40 19.57 -15.64
CA ALA A 209 -8.06 18.42 -16.27
C ALA A 209 -7.05 17.30 -16.61
N LYS A 210 -5.82 17.67 -16.98
CA LYS A 210 -4.73 16.72 -17.23
C LYS A 210 -4.50 15.76 -16.04
N ALA A 211 -4.69 16.20 -14.80
CA ALA A 211 -4.44 15.38 -13.61
C ALA A 211 -5.52 14.32 -13.35
N THR A 212 -6.73 14.50 -13.89
CA THR A 212 -7.86 13.58 -13.66
C THR A 212 -8.27 12.81 -14.90
N VAL A 213 -8.07 13.36 -16.11
CA VAL A 213 -8.48 12.76 -17.38
C VAL A 213 -7.91 11.35 -17.58
N PRO A 214 -6.60 11.07 -17.34
CA PRO A 214 -6.06 9.72 -17.49
C PRO A 214 -6.78 8.68 -16.63
N LEU A 215 -7.11 9.05 -15.39
CA LEU A 215 -7.79 8.17 -14.46
C LEU A 215 -9.27 7.99 -14.81
N GLN A 216 -9.94 9.01 -15.35
CA GLN A 216 -11.37 8.96 -15.66
C GLN A 216 -11.69 8.33 -17.02
N HIS A 217 -10.85 8.58 -18.03
CA HIS A 217 -11.10 8.13 -19.41
C HIS A 217 -10.36 6.84 -19.74
N TYR A 218 -9.25 6.54 -19.06
CA TYR A 218 -8.41 5.37 -19.35
C TYR A 218 -8.25 4.46 -18.14
N GLU A 219 -9.18 4.51 -17.15
CA GLU A 219 -9.20 3.61 -15.99
C GLU A 219 -9.09 2.14 -16.42
N TRP A 220 -9.84 1.73 -17.44
CA TRP A 220 -9.84 0.34 -17.91
C TRP A 220 -8.47 -0.12 -18.42
N VAL A 221 -7.65 0.79 -18.95
CA VAL A 221 -6.30 0.46 -19.44
C VAL A 221 -5.41 0.12 -18.25
N ILE A 222 -5.46 0.93 -17.20
CA ILE A 222 -4.68 0.72 -15.97
C ILE A 222 -5.08 -0.61 -15.30
N ILE A 223 -6.39 -0.87 -15.22
CA ILE A 223 -6.94 -2.10 -14.65
C ILE A 223 -6.54 -3.31 -15.48
N PHE A 224 -6.65 -3.22 -16.81
CA PHE A 224 -6.27 -4.29 -17.72
C PHE A 224 -4.78 -4.64 -17.59
N VAL A 225 -3.90 -3.63 -17.59
CA VAL A 225 -2.46 -3.84 -17.38
C VAL A 225 -2.20 -4.53 -16.03
N ALA A 226 -2.87 -4.11 -14.95
CA ALA A 226 -2.73 -4.75 -13.65
C ALA A 226 -3.16 -6.24 -13.68
N ILE A 227 -4.27 -6.56 -14.35
CA ILE A 227 -4.76 -7.94 -14.50
C ILE A 227 -3.77 -8.78 -15.29
N VAL A 228 -3.28 -8.29 -16.44
CA VAL A 228 -2.32 -9.02 -17.27
C VAL A 228 -1.04 -9.33 -16.50
N ILE A 229 -0.48 -8.33 -15.80
CA ILE A 229 0.74 -8.52 -15.01
C ILE A 229 0.49 -9.43 -13.80
N ALA A 230 -0.69 -9.36 -13.18
CA ALA A 230 -1.07 -10.29 -12.11
C ALA A 230 -1.14 -11.74 -12.62
N VAL A 231 -1.68 -11.97 -13.83
CA VAL A 231 -1.69 -13.29 -14.47
C VAL A 231 -0.26 -13.78 -14.71
N VAL A 232 0.59 -12.95 -15.33
CA VAL A 232 2.01 -13.28 -15.57
C VAL A 232 2.71 -13.64 -14.26
N ARG A 233 2.54 -12.82 -13.22
CA ARG A 233 3.08 -13.09 -11.89
C ARG A 233 2.62 -14.44 -11.32
N MET A 234 1.33 -14.75 -11.40
CA MET A 234 0.81 -16.02 -10.89
C MET A 234 1.33 -17.22 -11.70
N LEU A 235 1.52 -17.08 -13.01
CA LEU A 235 2.13 -18.12 -13.84
C LEU A 235 3.59 -18.37 -13.43
N LEU A 236 4.39 -17.30 -13.25
CA LEU A 236 5.78 -17.42 -12.81
C LEU A 236 5.89 -18.06 -11.41
N GLN A 237 5.01 -17.68 -10.48
CA GLN A 237 4.93 -18.31 -9.16
C GLN A 237 4.53 -19.79 -9.24
N GLY A 238 3.58 -20.13 -10.13
CA GLY A 238 3.18 -21.51 -10.37
C GLY A 238 4.32 -22.35 -10.93
N MET A 239 5.09 -21.79 -11.88
CA MET A 239 6.27 -22.46 -12.41
C MET A 239 7.27 -22.79 -11.31
N THR A 240 7.57 -21.85 -10.41
CA THR A 240 8.48 -22.08 -9.28
C THR A 240 7.93 -23.06 -8.25
N ALA A 241 6.61 -23.13 -8.06
CA ALA A 241 5.98 -24.03 -7.09
C ALA A 241 5.90 -25.48 -7.59
N PHE A 242 5.78 -25.70 -8.90
CA PHE A 242 5.59 -27.04 -9.47
C PHE A 242 6.85 -27.64 -10.11
N HIS A 243 7.90 -26.86 -10.33
CA HIS A 243 9.19 -27.36 -10.85
C HIS A 243 10.26 -27.29 -9.77
N SER A 244 10.63 -28.45 -9.23
CA SER A 244 11.59 -28.55 -8.12
C SER A 244 12.95 -27.93 -8.44
N GLU A 245 13.41 -28.00 -9.69
CA GLU A 245 14.70 -27.42 -10.09
C GLU A 245 14.73 -25.90 -9.98
N LEU A 246 13.64 -25.22 -10.36
CA LEU A 246 13.50 -23.77 -10.25
C LEU A 246 13.27 -23.32 -8.79
N GLY A 247 12.78 -24.22 -7.93
CA GLY A 247 12.52 -23.96 -6.52
C GLY A 247 13.75 -24.02 -5.61
N LYS A 248 14.83 -24.72 -5.99
CA LYS A 248 16.03 -24.88 -5.13
C LYS A 248 16.65 -23.55 -4.65
N PRO A 249 16.88 -22.55 -5.52
CA PRO A 249 17.45 -21.27 -5.08
C PRO A 249 16.53 -20.52 -4.12
N LEU A 250 15.22 -20.65 -4.31
CA LEU A 250 14.19 -20.08 -3.45
C LEU A 250 14.23 -20.72 -2.06
N GLU A 251 14.24 -22.06 -1.99
CA GLU A 251 14.32 -22.82 -0.73
C GLU A 251 15.60 -22.51 0.05
N GLU A 252 16.74 -22.32 -0.63
CA GLU A 252 18.00 -21.93 0.00
C GLU A 252 17.92 -20.54 0.64
N LEU A 253 17.34 -19.56 -0.07
CA LEU A 253 17.16 -18.21 0.47
C LEU A 253 16.14 -18.20 1.62
N GLU A 254 15.05 -18.95 1.52
CA GLU A 254 14.06 -19.09 2.59
C GLU A 254 14.67 -19.75 3.84
N ARG A 255 15.53 -20.76 3.66
CA ARG A 255 16.28 -21.38 4.76
C ARG A 255 17.22 -20.37 5.40
N GLU A 256 18.02 -19.66 4.60
CA GLU A 256 18.95 -18.64 5.10
C GLU A 256 18.21 -17.54 5.88
N LEU A 257 17.04 -17.10 5.41
CA LEU A 257 16.18 -16.14 6.12
C LEU A 257 15.60 -16.67 7.42
N ARG A 258 15.20 -17.95 7.46
CA ARG A 258 14.64 -18.60 8.65
C ARG A 258 15.69 -18.78 9.74
N ASP A 259 16.94 -19.02 9.36
CA ASP A 259 18.06 -19.22 10.28
C ASP A 259 18.58 -17.91 10.88
N LEU A 260 18.13 -16.74 10.40
CA LEU A 260 18.50 -15.46 10.97
C LEU A 260 17.84 -15.25 12.35
N PRO A 261 18.58 -14.71 13.33
CA PRO A 261 18.03 -14.46 14.66
C PRO A 261 16.89 -13.43 14.59
N PRO A 262 15.88 -13.53 15.46
CA PRO A 262 14.85 -12.50 15.57
C PRO A 262 15.49 -11.15 15.93
N VAL A 263 14.98 -10.08 15.34
CA VAL A 263 15.48 -8.72 15.57
C VAL A 263 14.34 -7.88 16.13
N GLU A 264 14.61 -7.17 17.23
CA GLU A 264 13.69 -6.18 17.78
C GLU A 264 13.51 -5.03 16.79
N SER A 265 12.26 -4.66 16.52
CA SER A 265 11.95 -3.60 15.58
C SER A 265 11.84 -2.26 16.29
N LEU A 266 12.25 -1.17 15.63
CA LEU A 266 12.02 0.20 16.11
C LEU A 266 10.54 0.46 16.36
N GLU A 267 9.64 -0.20 15.63
CA GLU A 267 8.19 -0.15 15.85
C GLU A 267 7.80 -0.62 17.27
N ASP A 268 8.55 -1.56 17.86
CA ASP A 268 8.32 -2.03 19.24
C ASP A 268 8.82 -1.05 20.29
N LEU A 269 9.83 -0.24 19.96
CA LEU A 269 10.39 0.78 20.83
C LEU A 269 9.56 2.06 20.82
N LEU A 270 8.81 2.30 19.75
CA LEU A 270 7.96 3.47 19.61
C LEU A 270 6.67 3.31 20.41
N ASN A 271 6.28 4.38 21.12
CA ASN A 271 5.02 4.40 21.85
C ASN A 271 3.84 4.15 20.88
N PRO A 272 2.99 3.14 21.12
CA PRO A 272 1.89 2.81 20.21
C PRO A 272 0.86 3.94 20.06
N TRP A 273 0.74 4.85 21.03
CA TRP A 273 -0.05 6.07 20.90
C TRP A 273 0.50 7.00 19.82
N PHE A 274 1.82 7.17 19.75
CA PHE A 274 2.47 7.99 18.74
C PHE A 274 2.22 7.46 17.33
N LEU A 275 2.39 6.16 17.12
CA LEU A 275 2.11 5.52 15.83
C LEU A 275 0.62 5.63 15.42
N THR A 276 -0.30 5.57 16.38
CA THR A 276 -1.74 5.75 16.15
C THR A 276 -2.06 7.20 15.79
N ALA A 277 -1.49 8.17 16.52
CA ALA A 277 -1.61 9.59 16.24
C ALA A 277 -1.04 9.94 14.87
N PHE A 278 0.13 9.39 14.52
CA PHE A 278 0.76 9.61 13.21
C PHE A 278 -0.12 9.08 12.06
N ALA A 279 -0.69 7.87 12.18
CA ALA A 279 -1.58 7.31 11.17
C ALA A 279 -2.88 8.12 11.02
N ALA A 280 -3.44 8.61 12.13
CA ALA A 280 -4.59 9.50 12.11
C ALA A 280 -4.26 10.85 11.46
N LEU A 281 -3.14 11.47 11.83
CA LEU A 281 -2.66 12.72 11.24
C LEU A 281 -2.42 12.56 9.73
N TRP A 282 -1.81 11.46 9.31
CA TRP A 282 -1.64 11.14 7.90
C TRP A 282 -2.99 11.07 7.17
N SER A 283 -4.00 10.47 7.79
CA SER A 283 -5.35 10.39 7.23
C SER A 283 -6.02 11.76 7.16
N ILE A 284 -5.82 12.63 8.16
CA ILE A 284 -6.26 14.03 8.12
C ILE A 284 -5.63 14.72 6.91
N LEU A 285 -4.31 14.59 6.73
CA LEU A 285 -3.59 15.21 5.62
C LEU A 285 -4.12 14.77 4.25
N LEU A 286 -4.35 13.47 4.06
CA LEU A 286 -4.91 12.92 2.82
C LEU A 286 -6.30 13.50 2.49
N ILE A 287 -7.05 13.89 3.51
CA ILE A 287 -8.44 14.35 3.38
C ILE A 287 -8.54 15.88 3.48
N ALA A 288 -7.49 16.56 3.96
CA ALA A 288 -7.46 17.98 4.32
C ALA A 288 -7.75 18.95 3.17
N GLY A 289 -7.67 18.51 1.92
CA GLY A 289 -7.99 19.32 0.74
C GLY A 289 -9.28 18.95 0.02
N VAL A 290 -10.03 17.95 0.52
CA VAL A 290 -11.32 17.54 -0.05
C VAL A 290 -12.45 18.46 0.45
N TYR A 291 -12.31 18.98 1.67
CA TYR A 291 -13.33 19.77 2.36
C TYR A 291 -12.97 21.26 2.39
N LYS A 292 -14.01 22.11 2.47
CA LYS A 292 -13.84 23.57 2.62
C LYS A 292 -13.32 23.99 4.00
N SER A 293 -13.55 23.16 5.03
CA SER A 293 -13.21 23.45 6.43
C SER A 293 -12.30 22.36 6.99
N TRP A 294 -11.36 22.76 7.85
CA TRP A 294 -10.47 21.85 8.58
C TRP A 294 -11.19 21.03 9.66
N ILE A 295 -12.35 21.46 10.12
CA ILE A 295 -13.12 20.77 11.16
C ILE A 295 -13.48 19.36 10.70
N ASP A 296 -13.91 19.23 9.44
CA ASP A 296 -14.38 17.99 8.83
C ASP A 296 -13.26 16.91 8.79
N PRO A 297 -12.07 17.15 8.19
CA PRO A 297 -10.92 16.25 8.28
C PRO A 297 -10.51 15.92 9.71
N VAL A 298 -10.49 16.90 10.62
CA VAL A 298 -10.09 16.69 12.03
C VAL A 298 -11.03 15.73 12.74
N LEU A 299 -12.35 15.84 12.52
CA LEU A 299 -13.34 14.91 13.07
C LEU A 299 -13.12 13.48 12.56
N ILE A 300 -12.87 13.32 11.26
CA ILE A 300 -12.54 12.00 10.68
C ILE A 300 -11.23 11.46 11.24
N GLY A 301 -10.20 12.31 11.37
CA GLY A 301 -8.94 11.94 11.99
C GLY A 301 -9.10 11.48 13.43
N ALA A 302 -9.90 12.19 14.23
CA ALA A 302 -10.22 11.81 15.60
C ALA A 302 -10.93 10.46 15.66
N LEU A 303 -11.89 10.21 14.76
CA LEU A 303 -12.55 8.90 14.65
C LEU A 303 -11.53 7.80 14.30
N ILE A 304 -10.69 8.01 13.28
CA ILE A 304 -9.64 7.06 12.89
C ILE A 304 -8.69 6.78 14.06
N PHE A 305 -8.28 7.82 14.79
CA PHE A 305 -7.43 7.69 15.97
C PHE A 305 -8.09 6.79 17.03
N VAL A 306 -9.35 7.03 17.37
CA VAL A 306 -10.10 6.21 18.34
C VAL A 306 -10.21 4.77 17.84
N LEU A 307 -10.64 4.55 16.60
CA LEU A 307 -10.76 3.20 16.04
C LEU A 307 -9.43 2.45 16.03
N LEU A 308 -8.33 3.11 15.68
CA LEU A 308 -6.98 2.52 15.72
C LEU A 308 -6.51 2.26 17.14
N ALA A 309 -6.79 3.17 18.08
CA ALA A 309 -6.43 3.01 19.49
C ALA A 309 -7.17 1.83 20.12
N VAL A 310 -8.47 1.67 19.83
CA VAL A 310 -9.25 0.50 20.25
C VAL A 310 -8.71 -0.77 19.58
N ARG A 311 -8.41 -0.73 18.27
CA ARG A 311 -7.86 -1.87 17.54
C ARG A 311 -6.53 -2.36 18.11
N ARG A 312 -5.71 -1.43 18.60
CA ARG A 312 -4.42 -1.69 19.28
C ARG A 312 -4.56 -1.91 20.78
N GLN A 313 -5.78 -1.94 21.32
CA GLN A 313 -6.09 -2.12 22.74
C GLN A 313 -5.48 -1.08 23.68
N LEU A 314 -5.21 0.11 23.15
CA LEU A 314 -4.83 1.27 23.95
C LEU A 314 -6.04 1.82 24.71
N ILE A 315 -7.24 1.61 24.17
CA ILE A 315 -8.52 1.92 24.80
C ILE A 315 -9.27 0.60 25.00
N PRO A 316 -9.52 0.16 26.25
CA PRO A 316 -10.25 -1.07 26.50
C PRO A 316 -11.73 -0.84 26.18
N VAL A 317 -12.22 -1.44 25.09
CA VAL A 317 -13.64 -1.46 24.73
C VAL A 317 -14.17 -2.87 24.93
N PRO A 318 -15.21 -3.08 25.76
CA PRO A 318 -15.77 -4.40 26.01
C PRO A 318 -16.60 -4.87 24.81
N LEU A 319 -15.94 -5.32 23.73
CA LEU A 319 -16.60 -5.93 22.57
C LEU A 319 -17.19 -7.32 22.88
N GLY A 320 -16.97 -7.85 24.08
CA GLY A 320 -17.52 -9.12 24.55
C GLY A 320 -17.10 -10.30 23.67
N VAL A 321 -18.08 -11.09 23.23
CA VAL A 321 -17.87 -12.29 22.40
C VAL A 321 -17.68 -11.95 20.92
N TRP A 322 -17.91 -10.69 20.53
CA TRP A 322 -17.96 -10.28 19.12
C TRP A 322 -16.68 -10.59 18.33
N PRO A 323 -15.46 -10.30 18.82
CA PRO A 323 -14.24 -10.63 18.08
C PRO A 323 -14.08 -12.13 17.81
N LYS A 324 -14.42 -12.96 18.81
CA LYS A 324 -14.38 -14.44 18.68
C LYS A 324 -15.39 -14.94 17.65
N LEU A 325 -16.54 -14.28 17.51
CA LEU A 325 -17.52 -14.61 16.49
C LEU A 325 -16.99 -14.23 15.10
N MET A 326 -16.43 -13.02 14.97
CA MET A 326 -15.88 -12.56 13.71
C MET A 326 -14.73 -13.44 13.24
N ASP A 327 -13.83 -13.89 14.12
CA ASP A 327 -12.70 -14.76 13.79
C ASP A 327 -13.06 -16.06 13.06
N LYS A 328 -14.30 -16.54 13.21
CA LYS A 328 -14.80 -17.72 12.48
C LYS A 328 -15.11 -17.43 11.01
N ILE A 329 -15.35 -16.17 10.65
CA ILE A 329 -15.73 -15.77 9.30
C ILE A 329 -14.45 -15.40 8.53
N PRO A 330 -14.20 -15.93 7.32
CA PRO A 330 -13.08 -15.50 6.49
C PRO A 330 -13.10 -14.00 6.21
N MET A 331 -11.94 -13.33 6.25
CA MET A 331 -11.82 -11.88 6.06
C MET A 331 -12.45 -11.39 4.75
N LEU A 332 -12.28 -12.14 3.65
CA LEU A 332 -12.88 -11.74 2.36
C LEU A 332 -14.41 -11.69 2.44
N ILE A 333 -15.04 -12.67 3.09
CA ILE A 333 -16.50 -12.69 3.27
C ILE A 333 -16.93 -11.49 4.11
N ARG A 334 -16.19 -11.17 5.18
CA ARG A 334 -16.44 -9.97 6.00
C ARG A 334 -16.34 -8.69 5.17
N LEU A 335 -15.33 -8.57 4.31
CA LEU A 335 -15.14 -7.40 3.45
C LEU A 335 -16.25 -7.26 2.41
N VAL A 336 -16.67 -8.36 1.76
CA VAL A 336 -17.80 -8.36 0.82
C VAL A 336 -19.09 -7.96 1.51
N PHE A 337 -19.38 -8.56 2.67
CA PHE A 337 -20.56 -8.20 3.46
C PHE A 337 -20.52 -6.73 3.92
N GLY A 338 -19.37 -6.26 4.41
CA GLY A 338 -19.15 -4.88 4.80
C GLY A 338 -19.37 -3.91 3.65
N PHE A 339 -18.87 -4.23 2.45
CA PHE A 339 -19.09 -3.42 1.26
C PHE A 339 -20.57 -3.32 0.87
N ILE A 340 -21.30 -4.44 0.90
CA ILE A 340 -22.75 -4.47 0.63
C ILE A 340 -23.49 -3.61 1.65
N LEU A 341 -23.18 -3.77 2.94
CA LEU A 341 -23.80 -3.01 4.03
C LEU A 341 -23.52 -1.51 3.89
N ILE A 342 -22.27 -1.14 3.60
CA ILE A 342 -21.86 0.24 3.34
C ILE A 342 -22.64 0.82 2.17
N LYS A 343 -22.77 0.09 1.06
CA LYS A 343 -23.52 0.55 -0.12
C LYS A 343 -24.99 0.81 0.22
N ILE A 344 -25.64 -0.11 0.93
CA ILE A 344 -27.05 0.03 1.34
C ILE A 344 -27.23 1.27 2.22
N ILE A 345 -26.42 1.40 3.27
CA ILE A 345 -26.52 2.53 4.21
C ILE A 345 -26.18 3.86 3.53
N SER A 346 -25.12 3.88 2.72
CA SER A 346 -24.70 5.08 1.98
C SER A 346 -25.78 5.53 0.99
N SER A 347 -26.43 4.59 0.29
CA SER A 347 -27.54 4.90 -0.61
C SER A 347 -28.73 5.50 0.14
N ALA A 348 -29.06 4.97 1.33
CA ALA A 348 -30.15 5.50 2.15
C ALA A 348 -29.84 6.92 2.66
N ILE A 349 -28.61 7.16 3.14
CA ILE A 349 -28.14 8.48 3.57
C ILE A 349 -28.18 9.48 2.42
N LEU A 350 -27.66 9.10 1.23
CA LEU A 350 -27.60 9.98 0.07
C LEU A 350 -28.99 10.42 -0.40
N VAL A 351 -29.95 9.49 -0.50
CA VAL A 351 -31.32 9.79 -0.94
C VAL A 351 -31.99 10.83 -0.04
N HIS A 352 -31.71 10.78 1.27
CA HIS A 352 -32.30 11.72 2.23
C HIS A 352 -31.54 13.06 2.32
N MET A 353 -30.21 13.02 2.39
CA MET A 353 -29.40 14.20 2.70
C MET A 353 -29.00 15.05 1.48
N MET A 354 -28.90 14.45 0.29
CA MET A 354 -28.57 15.23 -0.93
C MET A 354 -29.69 16.20 -1.32
N ARG A 355 -30.91 16.01 -0.81
CA ARG A 355 -32.03 16.92 -1.05
C ARG A 355 -32.01 18.15 -0.15
N THR A 356 -31.24 18.13 0.94
CA THR A 356 -31.37 19.12 2.03
C THR A 356 -30.12 19.95 2.28
N THR A 357 -28.96 19.60 1.70
CA THR A 357 -27.71 20.31 1.99
C THR A 357 -26.83 20.51 0.75
N ASP A 358 -26.25 21.71 0.61
CA ASP A 358 -25.22 22.04 -0.38
C ASP A 358 -23.80 21.76 0.13
N THR A 359 -23.65 20.85 1.10
CA THR A 359 -22.38 20.59 1.79
C THR A 359 -21.87 19.18 1.53
N PHE A 360 -20.56 18.97 1.65
CA PHE A 360 -19.94 17.64 1.55
C PHE A 360 -20.09 16.78 2.84
N ARG A 361 -20.85 17.25 3.83
CA ARG A 361 -21.06 16.55 5.10
C ARG A 361 -21.71 15.16 4.97
N PRO A 362 -22.66 14.91 4.04
CA PRO A 362 -23.18 13.55 3.83
C PRO A 362 -22.08 12.56 3.43
N LEU A 363 -21.12 12.99 2.62
CA LEU A 363 -19.96 12.16 2.25
C LEU A 363 -19.11 11.81 3.47
N LEU A 364 -18.85 12.79 4.33
CA LEU A 364 -18.12 12.58 5.59
C LEU A 364 -18.82 11.58 6.49
N LEU A 365 -20.14 11.73 6.67
CA LEU A 365 -20.94 10.80 7.46
C LEU A 365 -20.87 9.38 6.89
N MET A 366 -20.98 9.22 5.57
CA MET A 366 -20.82 7.92 4.91
C MET A 366 -19.43 7.32 5.13
N THR A 367 -18.37 8.13 5.04
CA THR A 367 -17.00 7.67 5.32
C THR A 367 -16.85 7.22 6.77
N ALA A 368 -17.35 8.00 7.74
CA ALA A 368 -17.31 7.67 9.16
C ALA A 368 -18.06 6.36 9.45
N VAL A 369 -19.27 6.21 8.92
CA VAL A 369 -20.09 4.99 9.05
C VAL A 369 -19.37 3.80 8.40
N SER A 370 -18.76 3.99 7.23
CA SER A 370 -18.00 2.94 6.55
C SER A 370 -16.81 2.47 7.37
N MET A 371 -16.05 3.39 7.95
CA MET A 371 -14.92 3.05 8.83
C MET A 371 -15.38 2.27 10.06
N LEU A 372 -16.52 2.66 10.66
CA LEU A 372 -17.09 1.98 11.81
C LEU A 372 -17.58 0.57 11.46
N ILE A 373 -18.24 0.38 10.32
CA ILE A 373 -18.67 -0.94 9.83
C ILE A 373 -17.45 -1.85 9.60
N ILE A 374 -16.43 -1.37 8.88
CA ILE A 374 -15.22 -2.16 8.64
C ILE A 374 -14.49 -2.48 9.95
N PHE A 375 -14.43 -1.53 10.88
CA PHE A 375 -13.87 -1.77 12.21
C PHE A 375 -14.60 -2.88 12.95
N LEU A 376 -15.94 -2.85 12.98
CA LEU A 376 -16.75 -3.88 13.63
C LEU A 376 -16.61 -5.24 12.96
N LEU A 377 -16.43 -5.30 11.64
CA LEU A 377 -16.26 -6.55 10.91
C LEU A 377 -14.83 -7.10 11.01
N THR A 378 -13.86 -6.28 11.37
CA THR A 378 -12.44 -6.67 11.40
C THR A 378 -11.79 -6.42 12.76
N PRO A 379 -12.40 -6.88 13.87
CA PRO A 379 -11.83 -6.71 15.20
C PRO A 379 -10.51 -7.48 15.24
N GLN A 380 -9.40 -6.78 15.43
CA GLN A 380 -8.13 -7.47 15.67
C GLN A 380 -8.10 -7.88 17.14
N LEU A 381 -8.22 -9.18 17.40
CA LEU A 381 -7.81 -9.71 18.70
C LEU A 381 -6.28 -9.57 18.84
N PRO A 382 -5.77 -9.37 20.06
CA PRO A 382 -4.34 -9.41 20.26
C PRO A 382 -3.91 -10.83 19.86
N VAL A 383 -2.86 -10.94 19.04
CA VAL A 383 -2.18 -12.23 18.92
C VAL A 383 -1.70 -12.53 20.34
N VAL A 384 -2.34 -13.49 21.01
CA VAL A 384 -1.89 -13.96 22.31
C VAL A 384 -0.46 -14.41 22.06
N GLN A 385 0.51 -13.65 22.58
CA GLN A 385 1.90 -14.07 22.52
C GLN A 385 1.94 -15.42 23.24
N SER A 386 2.22 -16.48 22.49
CA SER A 386 2.47 -17.80 23.09
C SER A 386 3.48 -17.57 24.20
N LYS A 387 3.15 -18.01 25.43
CA LYS A 387 4.02 -17.84 26.57
C LYS A 387 5.39 -18.40 26.20
N GLU A 388 6.44 -17.59 26.39
CA GLU A 388 7.82 -18.00 26.19
C GLU A 388 8.06 -19.36 26.89
N GLY A 389 8.33 -20.39 26.08
CA GLY A 389 8.57 -21.76 26.56
C GLY A 389 7.51 -22.80 26.17
N GLU A 390 6.34 -22.42 25.65
CA GLU A 390 5.46 -23.42 25.01
C GLU A 390 5.96 -23.72 23.59
N PRO A 391 6.22 -25.00 23.25
CA PRO A 391 6.60 -25.37 21.89
C PRO A 391 5.48 -24.92 20.94
N LEU A 392 5.87 -24.20 19.88
CA LEU A 392 4.99 -23.85 18.76
C LEU A 392 4.32 -25.13 18.25
N LYS A 393 3.02 -25.28 18.54
CA LYS A 393 2.19 -26.38 18.05
C LYS A 393 1.77 -26.13 16.60
#